data_AF-A0A914P9R2-F1
#
_entry.id   AF-A0A914P9R2-F1
#
_cell.length_a   1.000
_cell.length_b   1.000
_cell.length_c   1.000
_cell.angle_alpha   90.00
_cell.angle_beta   90.00
_cell.angle_gamma   90.00
#
_symmetry.space_group_name_H-M   'P 1'
#
loop_
_entity.id
_entity.type
_entity.pdbx_description
1 polymer ?
#
loop_
_entity_poly.entity_id
_entity_poly.type
_entity_poly.pdbx_seq_one_letter_code
_entity_poly.pdbx_strand_id
1 'polypeptide(L)'
;MRCWMAMSSTVMLKLAKLANASDWIPTIQSDQILFNNLTALDQLHWSDSAKGYFDYGLHSYNVKMMDDGTRHVLTPPEYRLVDDVFGYVNIFPFLLRQLPANF
;
A
#
# COMPACT_ATOMS: atom_id res chain seq x y z
N MET A 1 0.19 -4.27 0.38
CA MET A 1 1.50 -4.79 0.87
C MET A 1 2.41 -3.73 1.51
N ARG A 2 2.58 -2.54 0.91
CA ARG A 2 3.48 -1.47 1.42
C ARG A 2 3.28 -1.11 2.91
N CYS A 3 2.03 -1.02 3.35
CA CYS A 3 1.73 -0.65 4.74
C CYS A 3 2.27 -1.68 5.75
N TRP A 4 2.26 -2.98 5.42
CA TRP A 4 2.86 -4.00 6.28
C TRP A 4 4.38 -3.84 6.36
N MET A 5 5.06 -3.49 5.26
CA MET A 5 6.51 -3.26 5.27
C MET A 5 6.90 -2.06 6.13
N ALA A 6 6.11 -0.99 6.11
CA ALA A 6 6.32 0.18 6.97
C ALA A 6 6.17 -0.16 8.47
N MET A 7 5.16 -0.96 8.83
CA MET A 7 4.96 -1.44 10.19
C MET A 7 6.10 -2.39 10.61
N SER A 8 6.39 -3.40 9.80
CA SER A 8 7.40 -4.41 10.08
C SER A 8 8.79 -3.81 10.25
N SER A 9 9.22 -2.92 9.35
CA SER A 9 10.50 -2.22 9.48
C SER A 9 10.58 -1.38 10.76
N THR A 10 9.47 -0.75 11.17
CA THR A 10 9.39 -0.02 12.44
C THR A 10 9.53 -0.93 13.66
N VAL A 11 8.86 -2.09 13.66
CA VAL A 11 8.98 -3.09 14.73
C VAL A 11 10.40 -3.67 14.77
N MET A 12 10.96 -4.04 13.62
CA MET A 12 12.31 -4.58 13.50
C MET A 12 13.37 -3.59 14.00
N LEU A 13 13.24 -2.30 13.70
CA LEU A 13 14.17 -1.29 14.19
C LEU A 13 14.14 -1.18 15.71
N LYS A 14 12.95 -1.28 16.32
CA LYS A 14 12.80 -1.29 17.78
C LYS A 14 13.44 -2.55 18.39
N LEU A 15 13.19 -3.72 17.81
CA LEU A 15 13.77 -4.98 18.27
C LEU A 15 15.29 -5.02 18.13
N ALA A 16 15.84 -4.56 17.00
CA ALA A 16 17.29 -4.50 16.77
C ALA A 16 18.00 -3.61 17.81
N LYS A 17 17.38 -2.47 18.17
CA LYS A 17 17.88 -1.59 19.24
C LYS A 17 17.81 -2.27 20.61
N LEU A 18 16.73 -2.99 20.93
CA LEU A 18 16.58 -3.71 22.19
C LEU A 18 17.55 -4.90 22.32
N ALA A 19 17.85 -5.57 21.21
CA ALA A 19 18.74 -6.72 21.15
C ALA A 19 20.22 -6.34 20.99
N ASN A 20 20.57 -5.05 20.94
CA ASN A 20 21.92 -4.54 20.65
C ASN A 20 22.51 -5.11 19.33
N ALA A 21 21.67 -5.35 18.32
CA ALA A 21 22.09 -5.85 17.01
C ALA A 21 22.61 -4.71 16.12
N SER A 22 23.69 -4.05 16.55
CA SER A 22 24.22 -2.81 15.94
C SER A 22 24.45 -2.90 14.44
N ASP A 23 24.91 -4.05 13.97
CA ASP A 23 25.31 -4.25 12.57
C ASP A 23 24.13 -4.15 11.60
N TRP A 24 22.92 -4.49 12.05
CA TRP A 24 21.71 -4.48 11.22
C TRP A 24 20.90 -3.18 11.32
N ILE A 25 21.16 -2.34 12.33
CA ILE A 25 20.41 -1.11 12.57
C ILE A 25 20.43 -0.17 11.33
N PRO A 26 21.58 0.08 10.66
CA PRO A 26 21.61 0.98 9.51
C PRO A 26 20.69 0.52 8.37
N THR A 27 20.72 -0.77 8.04
CA THR A 27 19.89 -1.36 6.97
C THR A 27 18.40 -1.26 7.32
N ILE A 28 18.02 -1.68 8.52
CA ILE A 28 16.61 -1.65 8.95
C ILE A 28 16.10 -0.21 9.04
N GLN A 29 16.94 0.73 9.46
CA GLN A 29 16.60 2.15 9.51
C GLN A 29 16.38 2.74 8.11
N SER A 30 17.20 2.35 7.13
CA SER A 30 16.99 2.73 5.73
C SER A 30 15.63 2.24 5.22
N ASP A 31 15.28 0.98 5.47
CA ASP A 31 13.98 0.41 5.09
C ASP A 31 12.82 1.13 5.79
N GLN A 32 12.98 1.42 7.09
CA GLN A 32 11.96 2.13 7.87
C GLN A 32 11.70 3.52 7.31
N ILE A 33 12.74 4.26 6.90
CA ILE A 33 12.60 5.56 6.25
C ILE A 33 11.92 5.43 4.88
N LEU A 34 12.34 4.47 4.06
CA LEU A 34 11.79 4.22 2.73
C LEU A 34 10.28 3.93 2.80
N PHE A 35 9.87 3.01 3.66
CA PHE A 35 8.47 2.58 3.73
C PHE A 35 7.55 3.55 4.50
N ASN A 36 8.08 4.34 5.45
CA ASN A 36 7.29 5.35 6.16
C ASN A 36 7.29 6.74 5.48
N ASN A 37 7.84 6.85 4.27
CA ASN A 37 7.76 8.09 3.50
C ASN A 37 6.31 8.36 3.04
N LEU A 38 5.67 9.37 3.62
CA LEU A 38 4.29 9.78 3.32
C LEU A 38 4.15 10.35 1.91
N THR A 39 5.08 11.19 1.47
CA THR A 39 5.07 11.74 0.10
C THR A 39 5.07 10.62 -0.94
N ALA A 40 5.88 9.60 -0.74
CA ALA A 40 5.90 8.43 -1.62
C ALA A 40 4.61 7.59 -1.51
N LEU A 41 3.99 7.52 -0.34
CA LEU A 41 2.69 6.86 -0.18
C LEU A 41 1.61 7.59 -0.99
N ASP A 42 1.52 8.91 -0.86
CA ASP A 42 0.55 9.74 -1.57
C ASP A 42 0.77 9.67 -3.08
N GLN A 43 2.01 9.84 -3.54
CA GLN A 43 2.35 9.79 -4.96
C GLN A 43 1.96 8.46 -5.63
N LEU A 44 2.07 7.34 -4.91
CA LEU A 44 1.88 6.02 -5.49
C LEU A 44 0.46 5.47 -5.31
N HIS A 45 -0.27 5.92 -4.29
CA HIS A 45 -1.51 5.28 -3.87
C HIS A 45 -2.68 6.24 -3.65
N TRP A 46 -2.48 7.55 -3.52
CA TRP A 46 -3.59 8.50 -3.32
C TRP A 46 -4.34 8.76 -4.62
N SER A 47 -5.65 8.47 -4.62
CA SER A 47 -6.57 8.90 -5.67
C SER A 47 -7.22 10.22 -5.27
N ASP A 48 -7.00 11.27 -6.07
CA ASP A 48 -7.67 12.55 -5.84
C ASP A 48 -9.17 12.49 -6.20
N SER A 49 -9.57 11.69 -7.18
CA SER A 49 -10.98 11.50 -7.55
C SER A 49 -11.75 10.78 -6.45
N ALA A 50 -11.18 9.72 -5.88
CA ALA A 50 -11.84 8.87 -4.89
C ALA A 50 -11.52 9.24 -3.43
N LYS A 51 -10.63 10.22 -3.20
CA LYS A 51 -10.22 10.73 -1.88
C LYS A 51 -9.78 9.62 -0.91
N GLY A 52 -8.94 8.70 -1.40
CA GLY A 52 -8.47 7.56 -0.62
C GLY A 52 -7.24 6.89 -1.23
N TYR A 53 -6.70 5.90 -0.50
CA TYR A 53 -5.55 5.13 -0.95
C TYR A 53 -5.97 3.85 -1.68
N PHE A 54 -5.39 3.56 -2.83
CA PHE A 54 -5.75 2.41 -3.68
C PHE A 54 -4.51 1.67 -4.20
N ASP A 55 -4.70 0.42 -4.59
CA ASP A 55 -3.67 -0.32 -5.32
C ASP A 55 -3.54 0.23 -6.74
N TYR A 56 -2.35 0.08 -7.33
CA TYR A 56 -2.08 0.45 -8.72
C TYR A 56 -1.81 -0.81 -9.53
N GLY A 57 -2.41 -0.91 -10.72
CA GLY A 57 -2.20 -2.06 -11.57
C GLY A 57 -2.87 -1.94 -12.93
N LEU A 58 -2.70 -2.98 -13.75
CA LEU A 58 -3.39 -3.14 -15.02
C LEU A 58 -4.83 -3.57 -14.75
N HIS A 59 -5.75 -2.60 -14.74
CA HIS A 59 -7.11 -2.77 -14.25
C HIS A 59 -8.17 -2.49 -15.32
N SER A 60 -9.23 -3.28 -15.30
CA SER A 60 -10.47 -3.04 -16.03
C SER A 60 -11.64 -3.37 -15.10
N TYR A 61 -12.53 -2.40 -14.91
CA TYR A 61 -13.77 -2.58 -14.16
C TYR A 61 -14.80 -3.38 -14.96
N ASN A 62 -14.65 -3.47 -16.28
CA ASN A 62 -15.64 -4.06 -17.17
C ASN A 62 -15.25 -5.50 -17.53
N VAL A 63 -15.45 -6.40 -16.57
CA VAL A 63 -15.21 -7.83 -16.71
C VAL A 63 -16.45 -8.62 -16.32
N LYS A 64 -16.70 -9.74 -17.00
CA LYS A 64 -17.90 -10.54 -16.80
C LYS A 64 -17.57 -12.02 -16.74
N MET A 65 -18.27 -12.75 -15.86
CA MET A 65 -18.29 -14.20 -15.85
C MET A 65 -19.27 -14.71 -16.92
N MET A 66 -18.81 -15.58 -17.79
CA MET A 66 -19.60 -16.21 -18.85
C MET A 66 -20.15 -17.57 -18.38
N ASP A 67 -21.18 -18.07 -19.05
CA ASP A 67 -21.87 -19.32 -18.69
C ASP A 67 -20.96 -20.55 -18.82
N ASP A 68 -19.89 -20.45 -19.64
CA ASP A 68 -18.85 -21.48 -19.78
C ASP A 68 -17.83 -21.49 -18.62
N GLY A 69 -18.02 -20.63 -17.63
CA GLY A 69 -17.14 -20.53 -16.47
C GLY A 69 -15.90 -19.65 -16.68
N THR A 70 -15.79 -18.97 -17.84
CA THR A 70 -14.62 -18.14 -18.14
C THR A 70 -14.88 -16.65 -17.83
N ARG A 71 -13.83 -15.94 -17.40
CA ARG A 71 -13.88 -14.49 -17.18
C ARG A 71 -13.47 -13.77 -18.46
N HIS A 72 -14.37 -12.97 -19.00
CA HIS A 72 -14.13 -12.14 -20.19
C HIS A 72 -13.89 -10.68 -19.80
N VAL A 73 -12.97 -10.04 -20.52
CA VAL A 73 -12.68 -8.61 -20.41
C VAL A 73 -13.44 -7.87 -21.52
N LEU A 74 -14.36 -7.00 -21.14
CA LEU A 74 -15.23 -6.27 -22.08
C LEU A 74 -14.64 -4.93 -22.49
N THR A 75 -13.78 -4.34 -21.64
CA THR A 75 -13.00 -3.14 -21.95
C THR A 75 -11.52 -3.42 -21.67
N PRO A 76 -10.60 -3.12 -22.60
CA PRO A 76 -9.17 -3.32 -22.38
C PRO A 76 -8.71 -2.68 -21.05
N PRO A 77 -7.85 -3.37 -20.28
CA PRO A 77 -7.37 -2.83 -19.02
C PRO A 77 -6.33 -1.74 -19.27
N GLU A 78 -6.22 -0.82 -18.32
CA GLU A 78 -5.26 0.28 -18.33
C GLU A 78 -4.47 0.29 -17.02
N TYR A 79 -3.23 0.80 -17.07
CA TYR A 79 -2.48 1.03 -15.83
C TYR A 79 -3.04 2.24 -15.11
N ARG A 80 -3.68 2.00 -13.96
CA ARG A 80 -4.35 3.03 -13.16
C ARG A 80 -4.42 2.62 -11.70
N LEU A 81 -4.81 3.57 -10.85
CA LEU A 81 -5.32 3.24 -9.52
C LEU A 81 -6.65 2.48 -9.67
N VAL A 82 -6.80 1.43 -8.87
CA VAL A 82 -8.02 0.63 -8.76
C VAL A 82 -9.02 1.37 -7.85
N ASP A 83 -9.44 2.55 -8.28
CA ASP A 83 -10.21 3.51 -7.49
C ASP A 83 -11.73 3.37 -7.64
N ASP A 84 -12.18 2.37 -8.39
CA ASP A 84 -13.57 1.96 -8.57
C ASP A 84 -14.05 0.93 -7.52
N VAL A 85 -13.18 0.50 -6.60
CA VAL A 85 -13.51 -0.43 -5.51
C VAL A 85 -13.00 0.10 -4.17
N PHE A 86 -13.91 0.23 -3.20
CA PHE A 86 -13.58 0.61 -1.83
C PHE A 86 -13.76 -0.58 -0.87
N GLY A 87 -12.84 -0.74 0.09
CA GLY A 87 -12.83 -1.81 1.07
C GLY A 87 -11.71 -1.65 2.09
N TYR A 88 -11.37 -2.77 2.76
CA TYR A 88 -10.43 -2.75 3.87
C TYR A 88 -9.05 -2.22 3.48
N VAL A 89 -8.54 -2.54 2.30
CA VAL A 89 -7.19 -2.14 1.85
C VAL A 89 -7.00 -0.62 1.90
N ASN A 90 -8.06 0.15 1.58
CA ASN A 90 -7.98 1.60 1.48
C ASN A 90 -7.72 2.31 2.81
N ILE A 91 -8.05 1.65 3.94
CA ILE A 91 -7.87 2.21 5.28
C ILE A 91 -6.58 1.72 5.97
N PHE A 92 -5.73 0.91 5.31
CA PHE A 92 -4.50 0.38 5.90
C PHE A 92 -3.53 1.45 6.39
N PRO A 93 -3.29 2.56 5.65
CA PRO A 93 -2.43 3.63 6.14
C PRO A 93 -2.91 4.19 7.48
N PHE A 94 -4.22 4.28 7.69
CA PHE A 94 -4.80 4.70 8.96
C PHE A 94 -4.68 3.62 10.04
N LEU A 95 -5.11 2.38 9.75
CA LEU A 95 -5.10 1.26 10.70
C LEU A 95 -3.70 0.99 11.26
N LEU A 96 -2.67 1.11 10.42
CA LEU A 96 -1.28 0.88 10.78
C LEU A 96 -0.52 2.15 11.18
N ARG A 97 -1.24 3.26 11.44
CA ARG A 97 -0.71 4.53 11.96
C ARG A 97 0.42 5.13 11.11
N GLN A 98 0.26 5.10 9.80
CA GLN A 98 1.21 5.69 8.83
C GLN A 98 0.84 7.11 8.44
N LEU A 99 -0.37 7.55 8.77
CA LEU A 99 -0.82 8.92 8.60
C LEU A 99 -0.48 9.76 9.84
N PRO A 100 -0.16 11.06 9.66
CA PRO A 100 0.02 11.96 10.78
C PRO A 100 -1.26 12.09 11.60
N ALA A 101 -1.13 12.33 12.91
CA ALA A 101 -2.27 12.51 13.81
C ALA A 101 -2.98 13.87 13.64
N ASN A 102 -2.36 14.80 12.91
CA ASN A 102 -2.82 16.16 12.75
C ASN A 102 -3.49 16.28 11.37
N PHE A 103 -4.78 16.59 11.35
CA PHE A 103 -5.58 16.90 10.16
C PHE A 103 -5.72 18.40 9.98
#